data_AF-A0A170PQ51-F1
#
_entry.id   AF-A0A170PQ51-F1
#
_cell.length_a   1.000
_cell.length_b   1.000
_cell.length_c   1.000
_cell.angle_alpha   90.00
_cell.angle_beta   90.00
_cell.angle_gamma   90.00
#
_symmetry.space_group_name_H-M   'P 1'
#
loop_
_entity.id
_entity.type
_entity.pdbx_description
1 polymer ?
#
loop_
_entity_poly.entity_id
_entity_poly.type
_entity_poly.pdbx_seq_one_letter_code
_entity_poly.pdbx_strand_id
1 'polypeptide(L)' 'MVTIEIDQIAGFRPQWDAAAIRQRDLLNLALLAWPNVVLDLKQPIPLGRRRISAIAHKLDEPATFHAALAALRQGDD' A
#
# COMPACT_ATOMS: atom_id res chain seq x y z
N MET A 1 -12.95 6.19 -3.22
CA MET A 1 -11.62 6.74 -3.50
C MET A 1 -10.94 7.01 -2.17
N VAL A 2 -9.70 6.58 -1.97
CA VAL A 2 -8.88 6.90 -0.80
C VAL A 2 -7.66 7.66 -1.30
N THR A 3 -7.35 8.80 -0.68
CA THR A 3 -6.15 9.58 -0.99
C THR A 3 -5.16 9.36 0.14
N ILE A 4 -3.90 9.15 -0.22
CA ILE A 4 -2.81 8.87 0.71
C ILE A 4 -1.66 9.75 0.29
N GLU A 5 -1.25 10.62 1.21
CA GLU A 5 -0.07 11.44 1.03
C GLU A 5 1.18 10.56 0.99
N ILE A 6 2.13 10.91 0.13
CA ILE A 6 3.36 10.12 -0.08
C ILE A 6 4.15 10.01 1.23
N ASP A 7 4.12 11.06 2.04
CA ASP A 7 4.76 11.11 3.35
C ASP A 7 4.15 10.10 4.34
N GLN A 8 2.90 9.64 4.17
CA GLN A 8 2.26 8.64 5.03
C GLN A 8 2.67 7.21 4.70
N ILE A 9 3.44 6.98 3.63
CA ILE A 9 3.89 5.64 3.27
C ILE A 9 5.14 5.29 4.10
N ALA A 10 5.00 4.27 4.95
CA ALA A 10 6.12 3.74 5.73
C ALA A 10 7.11 2.99 4.83
N GLY A 11 6.59 2.21 3.88
CA GLY A 11 7.40 1.51 2.89
C GLY A 11 6.68 0.32 2.26
N PHE A 12 7.40 -0.36 1.38
CA PHE A 12 6.95 -1.63 0.81
C PHE A 12 7.20 -2.76 1.80
N ARG A 13 6.17 -3.56 2.06
CA ARG A 13 6.30 -4.77 2.85
C ARG A 13 7.06 -5.82 2.01
N PRO A 14 8.13 -6.45 2.50
CA PRO A 14 8.94 -7.35 1.67
C PRO A 14 8.30 -8.72 1.46
N GLN A 15 7.51 -9.19 2.41
CA GLN A 15 6.88 -10.51 2.40
C GLN A 15 5.52 -10.46 3.10
N TRP A 16 4.57 -11.26 2.64
CA TRP A 16 3.25 -11.41 3.26
C TRP A 16 2.63 -12.74 2.86
N ASP A 17 1.70 -13.21 3.68
CA ASP A 17 0.94 -14.44 3.46
C ASP A 17 -0.56 -14.17 3.32
N ALA A 18 -1.34 -15.23 3.13
CA ALA A 18 -2.80 -15.15 3.00
C ALA A 18 -3.51 -14.60 4.25
N ALA A 19 -2.94 -14.81 5.44
CA ALA A 19 -3.51 -14.32 6.68
C ALA A 19 -3.35 -12.80 6.79
N ALA A 20 -2.19 -12.28 6.39
CA ALA A 20 -1.90 -10.85 6.33
C ALA A 20 -2.85 -10.12 5.35
N ILE A 21 -3.11 -10.69 4.18
CA ILE A 21 -4.01 -10.09 3.17
C ILE A 21 -5.48 -10.06 3.62
N ARG A 22 -5.88 -10.92 4.57
CA ARG A 22 -7.26 -10.98 5.09
C ARG A 22 -7.48 -10.11 6.33
N GLN A 23 -6.45 -9.41 6.81
CA GLN A 23 -6.58 -8.54 7.98
C GLN A 23 -7.58 -7.41 7.73
N ARG A 24 -8.36 -7.08 8.76
CA ARG A 24 -9.45 -6.08 8.67
C ARG A 24 -8.92 -4.66 8.44
N ASP A 25 -7.71 -4.36 8.84
CA ASP A 25 -7.02 -3.08 8.64
C ASP A 25 -6.23 -3.02 7.34
N LEU A 26 -6.21 -4.10 6.55
CA LEU A 26 -5.65 -4.09 5.21
C LEU A 26 -6.73 -3.73 4.16
N LEU A 27 -6.42 -2.75 3.32
CA LEU A 27 -7.21 -2.45 2.14
C LEU A 27 -6.70 -3.30 0.96
N ASN A 28 -7.42 -4.37 0.62
CA ASN A 28 -7.08 -5.18 -0.53
C ASN A 28 -7.75 -4.63 -1.80
N LEU A 29 -6.94 -4.06 -2.69
CA LEU A 29 -7.31 -3.56 -4.01
C LEU A 29 -6.98 -4.57 -5.13
N ALA A 30 -6.40 -5.72 -4.81
CA ALA A 30 -6.13 -6.82 -5.73
C ALA A 30 -7.36 -7.75 -5.82
N LEU A 31 -8.46 -7.22 -6.36
CA LEU A 31 -9.79 -7.85 -6.30
C LEU A 31 -9.89 -9.21 -7.01
N LEU A 32 -9.12 -9.41 -8.09
CA LEU A 32 -9.20 -10.58 -8.97
C LEU A 32 -7.92 -11.43 -8.96
N ALA A 33 -6.87 -11.04 -8.24
CA ALA A 33 -5.56 -11.67 -8.29
C ALA A 33 -4.82 -11.56 -6.96
N TRP A 34 -3.81 -12.41 -6.75
CA TRP A 34 -2.90 -12.25 -5.63
C TRP A 34 -2.10 -10.94 -5.78
N PRO A 35 -2.00 -10.10 -4.73
CA PRO A 35 -1.24 -8.86 -4.79
C PRO A 35 0.25 -9.13 -5.02
N ASN A 36 0.90 -8.26 -5.80
CA ASN A 36 2.35 -8.24 -5.97
C ASN A 36 3.02 -7.02 -5.31
N VAL A 37 2.22 -6.16 -4.68
CA VAL A 37 2.68 -5.02 -3.88
C VAL A 37 1.84 -4.93 -2.61
N VAL A 38 2.51 -4.78 -1.47
CA VAL A 38 1.89 -4.35 -0.22
C VAL A 38 2.65 -3.15 0.32
N LEU A 39 1.91 -2.10 0.66
CA LEU A 39 2.40 -0.85 1.22
C LEU A 39 1.93 -0.73 2.66
N ASP A 40 2.84 -0.46 3.58
CA ASP A 40 2.53 -0.14 4.97
C ASP A 40 2.44 1.38 5.15
N LEU A 41 1.48 1.82 5.97
CA LEU A 41 1.24 3.22 6.29
C LEU A 41 1.87 3.57 7.64
N LYS A 42 2.41 4.79 7.78
CA LYS A 42 3.02 5.28 9.02
C LYS A 42 2.01 5.35 10.16
N GLN A 43 0.78 5.73 9.85
CA GLN A 43 -0.34 5.82 10.80
C GLN A 43 -1.62 5.27 10.14
N PRO A 44 -2.54 4.65 10.90
CA PRO A 44 -3.78 4.15 10.32
C PRO A 44 -4.66 5.30 9.78
N ILE A 45 -5.08 5.21 8.52
CA ILE A 45 -5.89 6.23 7.83
C ILE A 45 -7.39 5.85 7.91
N PRO A 46 -8.29 6.79 8.21
CA PRO A 46 -9.73 6.52 8.21
C PRO A 46 -10.25 6.25 6.79
N LEU A 47 -11.03 5.18 6.63
CA LEU A 47 -11.74 4.83 5.41
C LEU A 47 -13.17 4.40 5.76
N GLY A 48 -14.10 5.35 5.68
CA GLY A 48 -15.47 5.16 6.17
C GLY A 48 -15.48 4.82 7.67
N ARG A 49 -15.99 3.63 8.02
CA ARG A 49 -16.00 3.13 9.41
C ARG A 49 -14.74 2.33 9.79
N ARG A 50 -13.82 2.13 8.86
CA ARG A 50 -12.57 1.36 9.08
C ARG A 50 -11.40 2.33 9.26
N ARG A 51 -10.33 1.81 9.83
CA ARG A 51 -9.00 2.41 9.77
C ARG A 51 -8.10 1.41 9.05
N ILE A 52 -7.32 1.88 8.09
CA ILE A 52 -6.43 1.03 7.31
C ILE A 52 -4.98 1.33 7.66
N SER A 53 -4.18 0.29 7.86
CA SER A 53 -2.75 0.36 8.19
C SER A 53 -1.87 -0.07 7.02
N ALA A 54 -2.46 -0.78 6.05
CA ALA A 54 -1.75 -1.28 4.87
C ALA A 54 -2.68 -1.35 3.65
N ILE A 55 -2.07 -1.37 2.47
CA ILE A 55 -2.74 -1.55 1.18
C ILE A 55 -2.08 -2.70 0.44
N ALA A 56 -2.88 -3.61 -0.11
CA ALA A 56 -2.41 -4.60 -1.05
C ALA A 56 -2.95 -4.30 -2.45
N HIS A 57 -2.11 -4.40 -3.47
CA HIS A 57 -2.54 -4.17 -4.84
C HIS A 57 -1.84 -5.12 -5.83
N LYS A 58 -2.49 -5.30 -6.98
CA LYS A 58 -1.95 -6.00 -8.14
C LYS A 58 -1.66 -4.94 -9.19
N LEU A 59 -0.38 -4.73 -9.49
CA LEU A 59 0.09 -3.82 -10.52
C LEU A 59 0.68 -4.63 -11.68
N ASP A 60 0.57 -4.09 -12.89
CA ASP A 60 1.19 -4.69 -14.08
C ASP A 60 2.72 -4.55 -14.00
N GLU A 61 3.21 -3.37 -13.61
CA GLU A 61 4.64 -3.03 -13.54
C GLU A 61 5.06 -2.58 -12.12
N PRO A 62 5.18 -3.50 -11.15
CA PRO A 62 5.47 -3.15 -9.76
C PRO A 62 6.84 -2.50 -9.58
N ALA A 63 7.85 -2.90 -10.36
CA ALA A 63 9.19 -2.32 -10.29
C ALA A 63 9.19 -0.83 -10.70
N THR A 64 8.48 -0.49 -11.79
CA THR A 64 8.31 0.89 -12.24
C THR A 64 7.57 1.73 -11.19
N PHE A 65 6.55 1.16 -10.56
CA PHE A 65 5.84 1.82 -9.47
C PHE A 65 6.75 2.09 -8.25
N HIS A 66 7.58 1.11 -7.85
CA HIS A 66 8.56 1.30 -6.78
C HIS A 66 9.54 2.43 -7.09
N ALA A 67 10.06 2.47 -8.32
CA ALA A 67 10.99 3.50 -8.75
C ALA A 67 10.36 4.90 -8.77
N ALA A 68 9.13 5.03 -9.29
CA ALA A 68 8.39 6.29 -9.31
C ALA A 68 8.12 6.80 -7.89
N LEU A 69 7.70 5.92 -6.97
CA LEU A 69 7.46 6.31 -5.58
C LEU A 69 8.75 6.74 -4.87
N ALA A 70 9.87 6.06 -5.14
CA ALA A 70 11.16 6.43 -4.60
C ALA A 70 11.62 7.81 -5.11
N ALA A 71 11.43 8.10 -6.40
CA ALA A 71 11.75 9.39 -6.99
C ALA A 71 10.91 10.53 -6.38
N LEU A 72 9.61 10.31 -6.18
CA LEU A 72 8.74 11.30 -5.54
C LEU A 72 9.17 11.63 -4.11
N ARG A 73 9.64 10.64 -3.34
CA ARG A 73 10.15 10.85 -1.98
C ARG A 73 11.47 11.63 -1.92
N GLN A 74 12.21 11.70 -3.02
CA GLN A 74 13.49 12.40 -3.11
C GLN A 74 13.33 13.85 -3.62
N GLY A 75 12.18 14.19 -4.22
CA GLY A 75 11.92 15.50 -4.82
C GLY A 75 11.30 16.54 -3.87
N ASP A 76 11.17 16.23 -2.58
CA ASP A 76 10.62 17.11 -1.53
C ASP A 76 11.72 17.91 -0.76
N ASP A 77 12.95 17.99 -1.30
CA ASP A 77 14.05 18.83 -0.81
C ASP A 77 14.17 20.18 -1.56
#